data_AF-T1A2L0-F1
#
_entry.id   AF-T1A2L0-F1
#
_cell.length_a   1.000
_cell.length_b   1.000
_cell.length_c   1.000
_cell.angle_alpha   90.00
_cell.angle_beta   90.00
_cell.angle_gamma   90.00
#
_symmetry.space_group_name_H-M   'P 1'
#
loop_
_entity.id
_entity.type
_entity.pdbx_description
1 polymer ?
#
loop_
_entity_poly.entity_id
_entity_poly.type
_entity_poly.pdbx_seq_one_letter_code
_entity_poly.pdbx_strand_id
1 'polypeptide(L)'
;KLKAPYQWGFRSQKVVGFGKEKQPNPLRKALTGLGVQGTDCYTKFIPDVYKFNTVDVRVALLQGLMDTDGSVQRRSVYFHTSSPRLAEDVKFLVQSLGGTVLMTTKRPKFRHNGEERIGALSYNLCLKLPNEIMPFRLRRKREAVKAKSSYLPVRYIVDVVQSTKGRLSA
;
A
#
# COMPACT_ATOMS: atom_id res chain seq x y z
N LYS A 1 -33.97 35.84 -11.86
CA LYS A 1 -34.26 34.40 -12.10
C LYS A 1 -33.00 33.77 -12.68
N LEU A 2 -32.22 33.06 -11.85
CA LEU A 2 -30.90 32.51 -12.19
C LEU A 2 -31.05 31.23 -13.02
N LYS A 3 -30.41 31.18 -14.20
CA LYS A 3 -30.30 29.97 -15.04
C LYS A 3 -29.39 28.96 -14.33
N ALA A 4 -29.86 27.72 -14.19
CA ALA A 4 -29.10 26.62 -13.64
C ALA A 4 -27.84 26.31 -14.48
N PRO A 5 -26.74 25.84 -13.85
CA PRO A 5 -25.42 25.72 -14.48
C PRO A 5 -25.32 24.48 -15.37
N TYR A 6 -24.55 24.61 -16.45
CA TYR A 6 -24.24 23.58 -17.43
C TYR A 6 -23.84 22.24 -16.78
N GLN A 7 -24.60 21.17 -17.09
CA GLN A 7 -24.22 19.78 -16.79
C GLN A 7 -23.33 19.24 -17.91
N TRP A 8 -22.09 18.87 -17.59
CA TRP A 8 -21.26 18.08 -18.51
C TRP A 8 -21.64 16.60 -18.39
N GLY A 9 -22.42 16.11 -19.35
CA GLY A 9 -22.67 14.69 -19.52
C GLY A 9 -21.67 14.09 -20.51
N PHE A 10 -20.75 13.24 -20.03
CA PHE A 10 -19.95 12.42 -20.93
C PHE A 10 -20.83 11.28 -21.45
N ARG A 11 -21.25 11.37 -22.71
CA ARG A 11 -21.96 10.27 -23.38
C ARG A 11 -20.94 9.20 -23.75
N SER A 12 -20.69 8.24 -22.85
CA SER A 12 -19.88 7.07 -23.20
C SER A 12 -20.70 6.16 -24.11
N GLN A 13 -20.27 5.99 -25.37
CA GLN A 13 -20.78 4.90 -26.19
C GLN A 13 -20.13 3.60 -25.73
N LYS A 14 -20.94 2.59 -25.37
CA LYS A 14 -20.45 1.22 -25.23
C LYS A 14 -20.01 0.75 -26.60
N VAL A 15 -18.70 0.78 -26.87
CA VAL A 15 -18.13 0.05 -27.99
C VAL A 15 -18.19 -1.43 -27.62
N VAL A 16 -19.23 -2.12 -28.09
CA VAL A 16 -19.30 -3.59 -28.02
C VAL A 16 -18.42 -4.09 -29.16
N GLY A 17 -17.14 -4.30 -28.88
CA GLY A 17 -16.24 -4.88 -29.88
C GLY A 17 -16.66 -6.31 -30.19
N PHE A 18 -16.69 -6.67 -31.48
CA PHE A 18 -16.86 -8.05 -31.97
C PHE A 18 -15.60 -8.89 -31.67
N GLY A 19 -15.30 -9.12 -30.40
CA GLY A 19 -14.23 -10.02 -29.98
C GLY A 19 -14.83 -11.33 -29.48
N LYS A 20 -14.52 -12.44 -30.16
CA LYS A 20 -14.56 -13.83 -29.66
C LYS A 20 -14.59 -13.84 -28.13
N GLU A 21 -15.58 -14.47 -27.51
CA GLU A 21 -15.78 -14.57 -26.04
C GLU A 21 -14.44 -14.45 -25.29
N LYS A 22 -14.07 -13.21 -24.93
CA LYS A 22 -12.74 -12.96 -24.40
C LYS A 22 -12.73 -13.56 -23.01
N GLN A 23 -12.03 -14.68 -22.85
CA GLN A 23 -11.84 -15.27 -21.53
C GLN A 23 -11.40 -14.16 -20.57
N PRO A 24 -12.06 -14.05 -19.40
CA PRO A 24 -11.78 -12.96 -18.48
C PRO A 24 -10.31 -13.00 -18.10
N ASN A 25 -9.64 -11.83 -18.14
CA ASN A 25 -8.23 -11.73 -17.79
C ASN A 25 -8.02 -12.39 -16.40
N PRO A 26 -7.21 -13.46 -16.30
CA PRO A 26 -7.08 -14.23 -15.07
C PRO A 26 -6.61 -13.38 -13.89
N LEU A 27 -5.77 -12.36 -14.14
CA LEU A 27 -5.36 -11.38 -13.12
C LEU A 27 -6.54 -10.56 -12.62
N ARG A 28 -7.38 -10.06 -13.53
CA ARG A 28 -8.57 -9.28 -13.15
C ARG A 28 -9.54 -10.15 -12.35
N LYS A 29 -9.74 -11.41 -12.74
CA LYS A 29 -10.56 -12.37 -11.99
C LYS A 29 -10.01 -12.58 -10.57
N ALA A 30 -8.69 -12.77 -10.42
CA ALA A 30 -8.05 -12.93 -9.13
C ALA A 30 -8.16 -11.66 -8.25
N LEU A 31 -7.90 -10.48 -8.81
CA LEU A 31 -8.02 -9.20 -8.10
C LEU A 31 -9.47 -8.91 -7.65
N THR A 32 -10.46 -9.27 -8.48
CA THR A 32 -11.87 -9.22 -8.09
C THR A 32 -12.17 -10.21 -6.97
N GLY A 33 -11.70 -11.46 -7.06
CA GLY A 33 -11.88 -12.46 -6.01
C GLY A 33 -11.25 -12.08 -4.66
N LEU A 34 -10.16 -11.30 -4.70
CA LEU A 34 -9.50 -10.75 -3.50
C LEU A 34 -10.16 -9.48 -2.95
N GLY A 35 -11.17 -8.94 -3.64
CA GLY A 35 -11.87 -7.72 -3.23
C GLY A 35 -11.04 -6.43 -3.33
N VAL A 36 -9.88 -6.46 -4.00
CA VAL A 36 -9.01 -5.27 -4.16
C VAL A 36 -9.36 -4.46 -5.41
N GLN A 37 -10.03 -5.09 -6.37
CA GLN A 37 -10.51 -4.42 -7.58
C GLN A 37 -11.57 -3.37 -7.24
N GLY A 38 -11.40 -2.14 -7.73
CA GLY A 38 -12.35 -1.04 -7.48
C GLY A 38 -12.06 -0.23 -6.22
N THR A 39 -11.01 -0.57 -5.47
CA THR A 39 -10.48 0.30 -4.42
C THR A 39 -9.77 1.51 -5.04
N ASP A 40 -9.86 2.65 -4.36
CA ASP A 40 -9.16 3.89 -4.71
C ASP A 40 -7.98 4.14 -3.75
N CYS A 41 -7.23 5.22 -3.95
CA CYS A 41 -6.06 5.53 -3.11
C CYS A 41 -6.37 5.73 -1.61
N TYR A 42 -7.62 5.91 -1.21
CA TYR A 42 -8.05 6.05 0.18
C TYR A 42 -8.47 4.70 0.80
N THR A 43 -8.91 3.76 -0.03
CA THR A 43 -9.54 2.51 0.42
C THR A 43 -8.75 1.24 0.12
N LYS A 44 -7.56 1.34 -0.52
CA LYS A 44 -6.64 0.21 -0.71
C LYS A 44 -6.36 -0.53 0.62
N PHE A 45 -6.16 -1.84 0.54
CA PHE A 45 -5.81 -2.68 1.69
C PHE A 45 -5.04 -3.92 1.23
N ILE A 46 -4.42 -4.64 2.17
CA ILE A 46 -3.80 -5.94 1.91
C ILE A 46 -4.74 -7.05 2.38
N PRO A 47 -5.17 -7.98 1.51
CA PRO A 47 -5.98 -9.13 1.91
C PRO A 47 -5.25 -10.02 2.94
N ASP A 48 -6.01 -10.58 3.90
CA ASP A 48 -5.47 -11.39 5.00
C ASP A 48 -4.69 -12.62 4.51
N VAL A 49 -5.11 -13.23 3.39
CA VAL A 49 -4.42 -14.36 2.74
C VAL A 49 -2.98 -14.04 2.34
N TYR A 50 -2.62 -12.77 2.18
CA TYR A 50 -1.23 -12.34 1.97
C TYR A 50 -0.55 -11.92 3.27
N LYS A 51 -1.28 -11.36 4.26
CA LYS A 51 -0.71 -10.96 5.55
C LYS A 51 -0.21 -12.14 6.39
N PHE A 52 -0.91 -13.26 6.33
CA PHE A 52 -0.59 -14.49 7.08
C PHE A 52 0.04 -15.57 6.20
N ASN A 53 0.57 -15.21 5.04
CA ASN A 53 1.22 -16.15 4.14
C ASN A 53 2.68 -16.44 4.56
N THR A 54 3.33 -17.32 3.81
CA THR A 54 4.76 -17.61 3.89
C THR A 54 5.62 -16.34 3.84
N VAL A 55 6.81 -16.42 4.43
CA VAL A 55 7.75 -15.29 4.48
C VAL A 55 8.07 -14.78 3.08
N ASP A 56 8.32 -15.66 2.11
CA ASP A 56 8.67 -15.29 0.75
C ASP A 56 7.56 -14.51 0.03
N VAL A 57 6.31 -14.93 0.21
CA VAL A 57 5.13 -14.23 -0.35
C VAL A 57 5.00 -12.83 0.27
N ARG A 58 5.21 -12.72 1.58
CA ARG A 58 5.16 -11.43 2.29
C ARG A 58 6.28 -10.48 1.86
N VAL A 59 7.50 -11.01 1.67
CA VAL A 59 8.64 -10.24 1.14
C VAL A 59 8.34 -9.78 -0.29
N ALA A 60 7.85 -10.66 -1.16
CA ALA A 60 7.50 -10.31 -2.53
C ALA A 60 6.38 -9.27 -2.60
N LEU A 61 5.35 -9.39 -1.74
CA LEU A 61 4.29 -8.40 -1.63
C LEU A 61 4.84 -7.04 -1.18
N LEU A 62 5.66 -7.03 -0.13
CA LEU A 62 6.29 -5.80 0.36
C LEU A 62 7.12 -5.15 -0.75
N GLN A 63 7.93 -5.93 -1.47
CA GLN A 63 8.72 -5.42 -2.59
C GLN A 63 7.87 -4.80 -3.69
N GLY A 64 6.74 -5.43 -4.06
CA GLY A 64 5.82 -4.87 -5.03
C GLY A 64 5.25 -3.51 -4.60
N LEU A 65 4.84 -3.39 -3.34
CA LEU A 65 4.32 -2.14 -2.76
C LEU A 65 5.40 -1.04 -2.68
N MET A 66 6.60 -1.42 -2.26
CA MET A 66 7.73 -0.51 -2.15
C MET A 66 8.22 -0.05 -3.53
N ASP A 67 8.14 -0.90 -4.55
CA ASP A 67 8.51 -0.56 -5.92
C ASP A 67 7.56 0.47 -6.53
N THR A 68 6.28 0.50 -6.15
CA THR A 68 5.33 1.55 -6.58
C THR A 68 5.50 2.82 -5.75
N ASP A 69 5.16 2.76 -4.48
CA ASP A 69 4.94 3.95 -3.63
C ASP A 69 6.05 4.15 -2.58
N GLY A 70 7.05 3.26 -2.57
CA GLY A 70 8.20 3.35 -1.69
C GLY A 70 9.31 4.26 -2.22
N SER A 71 10.05 4.86 -1.31
CA SER A 71 11.19 5.73 -1.61
C SER A 71 12.36 5.49 -0.66
N VAL A 72 13.54 5.93 -1.07
CA VAL A 72 14.72 5.95 -0.20
C VAL A 72 15.13 7.41 -0.01
N GLN A 73 15.21 7.86 1.24
CA GLN A 73 15.68 9.19 1.58
C GLN A 73 16.81 9.09 2.60
N ARG A 74 17.99 9.60 2.21
CA ARG A 74 19.24 9.52 2.99
C ARG A 74 19.65 8.08 3.31
N ARG A 75 19.25 7.57 4.47
CA ARG A 75 19.53 6.21 4.98
C ARG A 75 18.26 5.47 5.40
N SER A 76 17.10 6.04 5.12
CA SER A 76 15.80 5.55 5.56
C SER A 76 14.94 5.20 4.36
N VAL A 77 14.16 4.13 4.53
CA VAL A 77 13.23 3.62 3.53
C VAL A 77 11.84 4.06 3.93
N TYR A 78 11.10 4.64 3.00
CA TYR A 78 9.77 5.17 3.25
C TYR A 78 8.71 4.52 2.37
N PHE A 79 7.50 4.40 2.89
CA PHE A 79 6.30 4.08 2.13
C PHE A 79 5.26 5.18 2.38
N HIS A 80 4.56 5.59 1.33
CA HIS A 80 3.58 6.67 1.39
C HIS A 80 2.22 6.19 0.88
N THR A 81 1.16 6.51 1.62
CA THR A 81 -0.21 6.19 1.20
C THR A 81 -1.20 7.20 1.75
N SER A 82 -2.33 7.37 1.06
CA SER A 82 -3.48 8.11 1.57
C SER A 82 -4.53 7.20 2.22
N SER A 83 -4.34 5.88 2.14
CA SER A 83 -5.22 4.92 2.78
C SER A 83 -4.76 4.60 4.20
N PRO A 84 -5.57 4.88 5.23
CA PRO A 84 -5.26 4.50 6.61
C PRO A 84 -5.15 2.98 6.77
N ARG A 85 -6.01 2.23 6.07
CA ARG A 85 -6.02 0.76 6.16
C ARG A 85 -4.76 0.16 5.55
N LEU A 86 -4.38 0.62 4.35
CA LEU A 86 -3.11 0.18 3.75
C LEU A 86 -1.90 0.55 4.62
N ALA A 87 -1.92 1.69 5.29
CA ALA A 87 -0.85 2.09 6.20
C ALA A 87 -0.69 1.08 7.36
N GLU A 88 -1.78 0.73 8.04
CA GLU A 88 -1.74 -0.26 9.12
C GLU A 88 -1.40 -1.67 8.60
N ASP A 89 -1.92 -2.06 7.44
CA ASP A 89 -1.59 -3.37 6.83
C ASP A 89 -0.11 -3.47 6.45
N VAL A 90 0.51 -2.41 5.89
CA VAL A 90 1.95 -2.39 5.59
C VAL A 90 2.77 -2.40 6.87
N LYS A 91 2.35 -1.66 7.90
CA LYS A 91 2.98 -1.70 9.22
C LYS A 91 2.95 -3.11 9.79
N PHE A 92 1.82 -3.79 9.73
CA PHE A 92 1.70 -5.20 10.13
C PHE A 92 2.64 -6.09 9.32
N LEU A 93 2.66 -5.94 7.99
CA LEU A 93 3.49 -6.73 7.10
C LEU A 93 4.98 -6.61 7.45
N VAL A 94 5.48 -5.38 7.61
CA VAL A 94 6.87 -5.11 7.99
C VAL A 94 7.19 -5.68 9.37
N GLN A 95 6.26 -5.55 10.31
CA GLN A 95 6.39 -6.09 11.66
C GLN A 95 6.44 -7.62 11.69
N SER A 96 5.66 -8.29 10.85
CA SER A 96 5.67 -9.76 10.69
C SER A 96 6.97 -10.30 10.09
N LEU A 97 7.75 -9.42 9.44
CA LEU A 97 9.05 -9.71 8.85
C LEU A 97 10.22 -9.31 9.79
N GLY A 98 9.95 -9.06 11.07
CA GLY A 98 10.97 -8.66 12.05
C GLY A 98 11.40 -7.19 11.96
N GLY A 99 10.72 -6.38 11.14
CA GLY A 99 10.99 -4.96 11.02
C GLY A 99 10.26 -4.09 12.05
N THR A 100 10.62 -2.81 12.06
CA THR A 100 9.91 -1.75 12.79
C THR A 100 9.47 -0.65 11.84
N VAL A 101 8.39 0.05 12.20
CA VAL A 101 7.84 1.14 11.42
C VAL A 101 7.55 2.33 12.34
N LEU A 102 8.07 3.49 11.96
CA LEU A 102 7.62 4.76 12.51
C LEU A 102 6.60 5.36 11.55
N MET A 103 5.37 5.57 11.99
CA MET A 103 4.30 6.16 11.19
C MET A 103 4.09 7.62 11.60
N THR A 104 4.02 8.50 10.60
CA THR A 104 3.70 9.93 10.78
C THR A 104 2.64 10.33 9.75
N THR A 105 1.91 11.41 10.01
CA THR A 105 0.93 11.95 9.06
C THR A 105 1.31 13.36 8.64
N LYS A 106 0.98 13.74 7.41
CA LYS A 106 1.09 15.12 6.93
C LYS A 106 -0.05 15.43 5.97
N ARG A 107 -0.49 16.69 5.92
CA ARG A 107 -1.36 17.18 4.84
C ARG A 107 -0.47 17.94 3.84
N PRO A 108 -0.17 17.38 2.66
CA PRO A 108 0.67 18.05 1.68
C PRO A 108 -0.07 19.27 1.14
N LYS A 109 0.66 20.36 0.93
CA LYS A 109 0.16 21.54 0.21
C LYS A 109 0.74 21.51 -1.20
N PHE A 110 -0.08 21.81 -2.20
CA PHE A 110 0.37 21.90 -3.58
C PHE A 110 -0.30 23.11 -4.25
N ARG A 111 0.35 23.66 -5.28
CA ARG A 111 -0.22 24.73 -6.08
C ARG A 111 -0.80 24.17 -7.37
N HIS A 112 -2.02 24.56 -7.71
CA HIS A 112 -2.65 24.24 -8.98
C HIS A 112 -3.32 25.50 -9.53
N ASN A 113 -2.93 25.91 -10.74
CA ASN A 113 -3.42 27.13 -11.40
C ASN A 113 -3.25 28.40 -10.54
N GLY A 114 -2.12 28.53 -9.83
CA GLY A 114 -1.84 29.69 -8.98
C GLY A 114 -2.47 29.65 -7.57
N GLU A 115 -3.41 28.75 -7.32
CA GLU A 115 -4.05 28.57 -6.02
C GLU A 115 -3.33 27.52 -5.16
N GLU A 116 -3.12 27.84 -3.87
CA GLU A 116 -2.67 26.84 -2.89
C GLU A 116 -3.85 25.94 -2.50
N ARG A 117 -3.66 24.63 -2.66
CA ARG A 117 -4.63 23.60 -2.28
C ARG A 117 -4.02 22.64 -1.27
N ILE A 118 -4.86 22.17 -0.37
CA ILE A 118 -4.49 21.16 0.62
C ILE A 118 -4.84 19.79 0.03
N GLY A 119 -3.85 18.92 -0.06
CA GLY A 119 -4.01 17.55 -0.52
C GLY A 119 -4.55 16.61 0.56
N ALA A 120 -4.79 15.37 0.14
CA ALA A 120 -5.19 14.28 0.99
C ALA A 120 -4.23 14.06 2.17
N LEU A 121 -4.75 13.58 3.30
CA LEU A 121 -3.90 13.14 4.41
C LEU A 121 -2.96 12.03 3.92
N SER A 122 -1.65 12.22 4.12
CA SER A 122 -0.60 11.29 3.72
C SER A 122 -0.03 10.61 4.96
N TYR A 123 -0.14 9.30 5.01
CA TYR A 123 0.51 8.43 5.98
C TYR A 123 1.92 8.12 5.46
N ASN A 124 2.95 8.53 6.20
CA ASN A 124 4.35 8.27 5.87
C ASN A 124 4.92 7.27 6.85
N LEU A 125 5.30 6.12 6.34
CA LEU A 125 5.88 5.03 7.11
C LEU A 125 7.38 5.04 6.86
N CYS A 126 8.18 5.18 7.91
CA CYS A 126 9.62 4.97 7.88
C CYS A 126 9.92 3.54 8.32
N LEU A 127 10.37 2.71 7.38
CA LEU A 127 10.59 1.29 7.57
C LEU A 127 12.03 1.03 8.01
N LYS A 128 12.17 0.12 8.97
CA LYS A 128 13.45 -0.45 9.38
C LYS A 128 13.33 -1.96 9.31
N LEU A 129 13.92 -2.56 8.28
CA LEU A 129 13.94 -4.00 8.08
C LEU A 129 15.29 -4.59 8.52
N PRO A 130 15.34 -5.89 8.86
CA PRO A 130 16.58 -6.66 8.92
C PRO A 130 17.34 -6.59 7.59
N ASN A 131 18.67 -6.68 7.62
CA ASN A 131 19.51 -6.50 6.43
C ASN A 131 19.31 -7.64 5.41
N GLU A 132 18.82 -8.79 5.87
CA GLU A 132 18.48 -9.98 5.08
C GLU A 132 17.27 -9.72 4.17
N ILE A 133 16.41 -8.75 4.51
CA ILE A 133 15.20 -8.44 3.78
C ILE A 133 15.40 -7.19 2.93
N MET A 134 15.57 -7.40 1.62
CA MET A 134 15.64 -6.32 0.65
C MET A 134 14.24 -5.72 0.39
N PRO A 135 13.98 -4.43 0.68
CA PRO A 135 12.65 -3.83 0.57
C PRO A 135 12.17 -3.59 -0.86
N PHE A 136 13.06 -3.58 -1.84
CA PHE A 136 12.73 -3.26 -3.24
C PHE A 136 13.15 -4.40 -4.15
N ARG A 137 12.48 -4.56 -5.29
CA ARG A 137 12.93 -5.43 -6.38
C ARG A 137 13.54 -4.62 -7.52
N LEU A 138 13.05 -3.40 -7.75
CA LEU A 138 13.61 -2.45 -8.71
C LEU A 138 15.08 -2.11 -8.41
N ARG A 139 15.96 -2.37 -9.38
CA ARG A 139 17.41 -2.20 -9.28
C ARG A 139 17.82 -0.82 -8.74
N ARG A 140 17.32 0.27 -9.34
CA ARG A 140 17.64 1.65 -8.92
C ARG A 140 17.31 1.94 -7.44
N LYS A 141 16.23 1.34 -6.92
CA LYS A 141 15.79 1.56 -5.54
C LYS A 141 16.60 0.69 -4.58
N ARG A 142 16.90 -0.56 -4.97
CA ARG A 142 17.77 -1.47 -4.22
C ARG A 142 19.16 -0.90 -4.02
N GLU A 143 19.79 -0.39 -5.08
CA GLU A 143 21.14 0.19 -5.02
C GLU A 143 21.20 1.45 -4.13
N ALA A 144 20.07 2.15 -3.96
CA ALA A 144 19.98 3.28 -3.04
C ALA A 144 19.88 2.87 -1.56
N VAL A 145 19.48 1.63 -1.26
CA VAL A 145 19.36 1.13 0.12
C VAL A 145 20.75 0.91 0.71
N LYS A 146 21.00 1.51 1.86
CA LYS A 146 22.23 1.30 2.63
C LYS A 146 21.96 0.33 3.77
N ALA A 147 22.76 -0.72 3.86
CA ALA A 147 22.71 -1.67 4.97
C ALA A 147 22.98 -0.95 6.30
N LYS A 148 22.34 -1.40 7.36
CA LYS A 148 22.51 -0.84 8.70
C LYS A 148 23.62 -1.56 9.42
N SER A 149 24.58 -0.80 9.96
CA SER A 149 25.72 -1.33 10.71
C SER A 149 25.59 -1.23 12.22
N SER A 150 24.83 -0.25 12.76
CA SER A 150 24.79 0.02 14.21
C SER A 150 23.57 -0.57 14.91
N TYR A 151 22.35 -0.18 14.49
CA TYR A 151 21.12 -0.54 15.20
C TYR A 151 20.18 -1.32 14.29
N LEU A 152 20.16 -2.64 14.50
CA LEU A 152 19.16 -3.52 13.91
C LEU A 152 17.77 -3.23 14.52
N PRO A 153 16.68 -3.48 13.78
CA PRO A 153 15.34 -3.35 14.34
C PRO A 153 15.13 -4.37 15.45
N VAL A 154 14.84 -3.90 16.67
CA VAL A 154 14.50 -4.74 17.82
C VAL A 154 13.08 -4.42 18.27
N ARG A 155 12.33 -5.45 18.66
CA ARG A 155 11.00 -5.32 19.25
C ARG A 155 10.90 -6.23 20.47
N TYR A 156 10.24 -5.74 21.50
CA TYR A 156 9.95 -6.48 22.72
C TYR A 156 8.46 -6.76 22.79
N ILE A 157 8.10 -7.94 23.29
CA ILE A 157 6.73 -8.24 23.69
C ILE A 157 6.55 -7.58 25.05
N VAL A 158 5.61 -6.63 25.13
CA VAL A 158 5.33 -5.90 26.37
C VAL A 158 4.27 -6.63 27.19
N ASP A 159 3.26 -7.18 26.50
CA ASP A 159 2.15 -7.88 27.12
C ASP A 159 1.51 -8.87 26.14
N VAL A 160 0.89 -9.92 26.66
CA VAL A 160 0.18 -10.94 25.88
C VAL A 160 -1.24 -11.07 26.42
N VAL A 161 -2.19 -10.51 25.68
CA VAL A 161 -3.62 -10.59 26.00
C VAL A 161 -4.30 -11.58 25.06
N GLN A 162 -5.16 -12.44 25.62
CA GLN A 162 -5.93 -13.39 24.84
C GLN A 162 -6.93 -12.65 23.93
N SER A 163 -6.88 -12.92 22.63
CA SER A 163 -7.86 -12.37 21.68
C SER A 163 -9.22 -13.02 21.90
N THR A 164 -10.25 -12.22 22.15
CA THR A 164 -11.63 -12.68 22.39
C THR A 164 -12.41 -13.02 21.11
N LYS A 165 -11.79 -12.95 19.92
CA LYS A 165 -12.46 -13.23 18.64
C LYS A 165 -12.07 -14.57 18.01
N GLY A 166 -13.01 -15.51 18.07
CA GLY A 166 -13.42 -16.33 16.92
C GLY A 166 -12.98 -17.79 16.92
N ARG A 167 -13.87 -18.70 17.36
CA ARG A 167 -13.86 -20.10 16.91
C ARG A 167 -13.79 -20.11 15.38
N LEU A 168 -12.79 -20.81 14.84
CA LEU A 168 -12.84 -21.30 13.47
C LEU A 168 -14.07 -22.22 13.38
N SER A 169 -15.08 -21.83 12.61
CA SER A 169 -16.11 -22.77 12.16
C SER A 169 -15.39 -23.84 11.32
N ALA A 170 -15.63 -25.09 11.71
CA ALA A 170 -15.05 -26.32 11.16
C ALA A 170 -15.20 -26.46 9.64
#